data_AF-A0A0D2GTX9-F1
#
_entry.id   AF-A0A0D2GTX9-F1
#
_cell.length_a   1.000
_cell.length_b   1.000
_cell.length_c   1.000
_cell.angle_alpha   90.00
_cell.angle_beta   90.00
_cell.angle_gamma   90.00
#
_symmetry.space_group_name_H-M   'P 1'
#
loop_
_entity.id
_entity.type
_entity.pdbx_description
1 polymer ?
#
loop_
_entity_poly.entity_id
_entity_poly.type
_entity_poly.pdbx_seq_one_letter_code
_entity_poly.pdbx_strand_id
1 'polypeptide(L)'
;MAQPRGFTIFARAWTASPPRKTYLQSIPSLPRSEDEESIDSLSSGEGTYTPGSMSSTMTTVSVTSTPSATDVATVKPPTRGKVDFSALEDIFSQVSTTEPSPTSSSSSSSSSLWYILTTALLLAFHKEKLIGELWGYLSSSSSSSSSSTRNGSPQEDAHAAETETEELVAVARRIREACLKASTLVGFPRAINALLTLQQAIEKTHPTVSAVLETDQSLRAAVTATTESEDGTQRDATATATTATKSARGMALFSRIYAQHTPRVLSAMSRCSGGDLTHFAIHCIYGELLSDASVIDDLATGLLEFVCCLADGCGPQAKGHFFGSVNLGASGVLLRAAVDLADRVAGVVGVERPWVDHRHGDGGWGGEGEDGQSESESESESESESESERDSERSEWKFLERVMLD
;
A
#
# COMPACT_ATOMS: atom_id res chain seq x y z
N MET A 1 35.65 -21.03 14.85
CA MET A 1 34.44 -20.92 14.00
C MET A 1 33.38 -20.18 14.81
N ALA A 2 33.08 -18.93 14.46
CA ALA A 2 32.09 -18.12 15.18
C ALA A 2 30.68 -18.54 14.74
N GLN A 3 29.83 -18.93 15.69
CA GLN A 3 28.41 -19.17 15.46
C GLN A 3 27.70 -17.85 15.10
N PRO A 4 26.81 -17.82 14.08
CA PRO A 4 25.96 -16.67 13.86
C PRO A 4 24.92 -16.59 14.99
N ARG A 5 24.84 -15.44 15.66
CA ARG A 5 23.80 -15.15 16.65
C ARG A 5 22.44 -15.07 15.93
N GLY A 6 21.60 -16.07 16.12
CA GLY A 6 20.22 -16.06 15.63
C GLY A 6 19.38 -15.00 16.33
N PHE A 7 18.68 -14.15 15.56
CA PHE A 7 17.68 -13.23 16.09
C PHE A 7 16.33 -13.94 16.22
N THR A 8 15.78 -13.96 17.44
CA THR A 8 14.41 -14.40 17.71
C THR A 8 13.43 -13.29 17.36
N ILE A 9 12.66 -13.45 16.27
CA ILE A 9 11.44 -12.65 16.07
C ILE A 9 10.31 -13.43 16.75
N PHE A 10 9.72 -12.84 17.79
CA PHE A 10 8.56 -13.38 18.48
C PHE A 10 7.34 -13.29 17.56
N ALA A 11 6.78 -14.43 17.16
CA ALA A 11 5.44 -14.48 16.59
C ALA A 11 4.44 -14.37 17.75
N ARG A 12 4.08 -13.14 18.14
CA ARG A 12 2.96 -12.91 19.06
C ARG A 12 1.66 -13.09 18.28
N ALA A 13 0.72 -13.85 18.83
CA ALA A 13 -0.61 -13.96 18.27
C ALA A 13 -1.23 -12.55 18.17
N TRP A 14 -1.73 -12.21 16.99
CA TRP A 14 -2.34 -10.91 16.72
C TRP A 14 -3.60 -10.73 17.56
N THR A 15 -3.57 -9.82 18.52
CA THR A 15 -4.78 -9.10 18.92
C THR A 15 -4.92 -7.95 17.95
N ALA A 16 -5.84 -8.05 17.00
CA ALA A 16 -6.22 -6.90 16.19
C ALA A 16 -6.62 -5.77 17.13
N SER A 17 -5.83 -4.70 17.23
CA SER A 17 -6.29 -3.47 17.84
C SER A 17 -7.56 -3.07 17.11
N PRO A 18 -8.67 -2.79 17.82
CA PRO A 18 -9.90 -2.39 17.16
C PRO A 18 -9.60 -1.14 16.32
N PRO A 19 -10.24 -0.97 15.16
CA PRO A 19 -10.04 0.21 14.33
C PRO A 19 -10.19 1.45 15.21
N ARG A 20 -9.16 2.30 15.24
CA ARG A 20 -9.22 3.59 15.93
C ARG A 20 -10.50 4.28 15.48
N LYS A 21 -11.31 4.71 16.45
CA LYS A 21 -12.61 5.35 16.26
C LYS A 21 -12.46 6.67 15.52
N THR A 22 -12.31 6.64 14.21
CA THR A 22 -12.51 7.79 13.32
C THR A 22 -13.49 7.37 12.25
N TYR A 23 -14.66 8.02 12.24
CA TYR A 23 -15.77 7.88 11.27
C TYR A 23 -16.72 6.66 11.40
N LEU A 24 -17.62 6.72 12.39
CA LEU A 24 -19.01 6.29 12.21
C LEU A 24 -19.85 7.50 11.79
N GLN A 25 -19.85 7.86 10.51
CA GLN A 25 -20.86 8.75 9.94
C GLN A 25 -21.37 8.16 8.62
N SER A 26 -22.63 7.69 8.70
CA SER A 26 -23.62 7.67 7.61
C SER A 26 -23.24 6.94 6.32
N ILE A 27 -23.49 5.63 6.25
CA ILE A 27 -23.67 4.94 4.97
C ILE A 27 -25.02 5.38 4.39
N PRO A 28 -25.09 6.02 3.21
CA PRO A 28 -26.35 6.26 2.53
C PRO A 28 -26.90 4.94 2.02
N SER A 29 -28.15 4.64 2.35
CA SER A 29 -28.91 3.49 1.85
C SER A 29 -28.88 3.45 0.32
N LEU A 30 -28.48 2.32 -0.26
CA LEU A 30 -28.63 2.09 -1.70
C LEU A 30 -30.12 2.15 -2.09
N PRO A 31 -30.46 2.75 -3.24
CA PRO A 31 -31.83 2.72 -3.75
C PRO A 31 -32.18 1.30 -4.18
N ARG A 32 -33.31 0.83 -3.65
CA ARG A 32 -33.99 -0.40 -4.03
C ARG A 32 -34.62 -0.18 -5.41
N SER A 33 -34.05 -0.77 -6.45
CA SER A 33 -34.72 -0.87 -7.75
C SER A 33 -35.68 -2.05 -7.70
N GLU A 34 -36.97 -1.71 -7.75
CA GLU A 34 -38.05 -2.60 -8.14
C GLU A 34 -37.99 -2.70 -9.66
N ASP A 35 -37.86 -3.90 -10.21
CA ASP A 35 -38.44 -4.27 -11.50
C ASP A 35 -38.41 -5.80 -11.61
N GLU A 36 -39.63 -6.35 -11.62
CA GLU A 36 -39.96 -7.73 -11.91
C GLU A 36 -39.79 -8.02 -13.40
N GLU A 37 -39.32 -9.22 -13.77
CA GLU A 37 -40.07 -10.13 -14.65
C GLU A 37 -39.37 -11.50 -14.75
N SER A 38 -40.05 -12.50 -14.15
CA SER A 38 -40.29 -13.88 -14.61
C SER A 38 -39.31 -14.52 -15.61
N ILE A 39 -38.74 -15.67 -15.21
CA ILE A 39 -38.79 -16.94 -15.98
C ILE A 39 -38.55 -18.12 -15.00
N ASP A 40 -39.52 -19.02 -14.99
CA ASP A 40 -39.54 -20.32 -14.30
C ASP A 40 -38.45 -21.29 -14.82
N SER A 41 -37.84 -22.07 -13.92
CA SER A 41 -37.70 -23.54 -14.05
C SER A 41 -36.93 -24.18 -12.88
N LEU A 42 -37.72 -24.77 -11.97
CA LEU A 42 -37.56 -26.01 -11.20
C LEU A 42 -36.23 -26.81 -11.29
N SER A 43 -35.63 -27.11 -10.13
CA SER A 43 -35.21 -28.47 -9.73
C SER A 43 -34.55 -28.52 -8.33
N SER A 44 -35.34 -29.00 -7.37
CA SER A 44 -35.02 -29.89 -6.21
C SER A 44 -33.63 -29.94 -5.55
N GLY A 45 -33.63 -29.78 -4.22
CA GLY A 45 -32.63 -30.33 -3.29
C GLY A 45 -32.51 -29.49 -2.00
N GLU A 46 -33.30 -29.76 -0.95
CA GLU A 46 -32.83 -30.39 0.31
C GLU A 46 -31.81 -29.49 1.04
N GLY A 47 -32.09 -28.77 2.13
CA GLY A 47 -32.93 -29.04 3.29
C GLY A 47 -32.05 -28.93 4.54
N THR A 48 -32.09 -27.83 5.28
CA THR A 48 -31.75 -27.83 6.72
C THR A 48 -32.46 -26.70 7.46
N TYR A 49 -33.23 -27.11 8.47
CA TYR A 49 -34.01 -26.29 9.39
C TYR A 49 -33.13 -25.67 10.47
N THR A 50 -33.41 -24.42 10.85
CA THR A 50 -33.10 -23.90 12.19
C THR A 50 -34.33 -23.19 12.78
N PRO A 51 -34.74 -23.51 14.02
CA PRO A 51 -35.95 -23.00 14.64
C PRO A 51 -35.75 -21.60 15.21
N GLY A 52 -36.87 -20.87 15.31
CA GLY A 52 -36.89 -19.46 15.67
C GLY A 52 -37.10 -19.12 17.14
N SER A 53 -37.12 -17.80 17.33
CA SER A 53 -37.80 -17.00 18.34
C SER A 53 -37.21 -16.95 19.75
N MET A 54 -36.81 -15.74 20.15
CA MET A 54 -37.30 -14.94 21.30
C MET A 54 -36.52 -13.61 21.26
N SER A 55 -37.09 -12.53 20.72
CA SER A 55 -37.86 -11.49 21.43
C SER A 55 -37.17 -10.97 22.70
N SER A 56 -36.57 -9.77 22.64
CA SER A 56 -36.30 -8.88 23.79
C SER A 56 -35.98 -7.47 23.25
N THR A 57 -36.96 -6.58 23.19
CA THR A 57 -37.22 -5.49 24.14
C THR A 57 -36.54 -4.18 23.73
N MET A 58 -37.38 -3.29 23.18
CA MET A 58 -37.06 -1.90 22.87
C MET A 58 -36.69 -1.17 24.18
N THR A 59 -35.53 -0.54 24.21
CA THR A 59 -35.19 0.46 25.23
C THR A 59 -35.36 1.84 24.60
N THR A 60 -36.47 2.49 24.95
CA THR A 60 -36.72 3.92 24.74
C THR A 60 -35.79 4.72 25.66
N VAL A 61 -34.88 5.49 25.10
CA VAL A 61 -34.06 6.44 25.85
C VAL A 61 -34.60 7.85 25.62
N SER A 62 -35.06 8.46 26.71
CA SER A 62 -35.62 9.80 26.78
C SER A 62 -34.60 10.87 26.37
N VAL A 63 -35.02 11.72 25.44
CA VAL A 63 -34.34 12.95 25.04
C VAL A 63 -34.74 14.04 26.03
N THR A 64 -33.81 14.48 26.88
CA THR A 64 -34.01 15.67 27.71
C THR A 64 -32.74 16.49 27.83
N SER A 65 -32.92 17.80 27.66
CA SER A 65 -32.09 18.93 28.10
C SER A 65 -30.77 19.20 27.37
N THR A 66 -30.89 20.13 26.42
CA THR A 66 -29.92 21.12 25.94
C THR A 66 -29.01 21.70 27.04
N PRO A 67 -27.68 21.71 26.86
CA PRO A 67 -26.81 22.70 27.46
C PRO A 67 -26.51 23.86 26.50
N SER A 68 -26.50 25.06 27.07
CA SER A 68 -26.25 26.36 26.45
C SER A 68 -25.00 26.40 25.57
N ALA A 69 -25.15 27.10 24.45
CA ALA A 69 -24.08 27.61 23.61
C ALA A 69 -23.05 28.37 24.45
N THR A 70 -21.82 27.84 24.48
CA THR A 70 -20.62 28.56 24.90
C THR A 70 -19.61 28.44 23.76
N ASP A 71 -19.00 29.58 23.42
CA ASP A 71 -18.09 29.81 22.30
C ASP A 71 -17.06 28.68 22.10
N VAL A 72 -17.32 27.80 21.14
CA VAL A 72 -16.28 26.96 20.55
C VAL A 72 -15.66 27.80 19.45
N ALA A 73 -14.50 28.38 19.74
CA ALA A 73 -13.65 29.01 18.74
C ALA A 73 -13.46 28.02 17.57
N THR A 74 -14.05 28.36 16.42
CA THR A 74 -13.93 27.60 15.18
C THR A 74 -12.47 27.63 14.73
N VAL A 75 -11.66 26.70 15.22
CA VAL A 75 -10.31 26.46 14.71
C VAL A 75 -10.50 26.05 13.26
N LYS A 76 -10.22 26.99 12.34
CA LYS A 76 -10.28 26.77 10.91
C LYS A 76 -9.43 25.52 10.63
N PRO A 77 -9.98 24.46 10.00
CA PRO A 77 -9.20 23.27 9.71
C PRO A 77 -7.97 23.71 8.91
N PRO A 78 -6.78 23.19 9.23
CA PRO A 78 -5.56 23.57 8.52
C PRO A 78 -5.82 23.42 7.03
N THR A 79 -5.57 24.48 6.28
CA THR A 79 -5.65 24.46 4.82
C THR A 79 -4.77 23.31 4.34
N ARG A 80 -5.39 22.25 3.81
CA ARG A 80 -4.66 21.10 3.28
C ARG A 80 -3.63 21.63 2.28
N GLY A 81 -2.35 21.44 2.61
CA GLY A 81 -1.26 21.77 1.70
C GLY A 81 -1.44 20.94 0.43
N LYS A 82 -1.28 21.59 -0.73
CA LYS A 82 -1.16 20.88 -2.00
C LYS A 82 0.10 20.00 -1.92
N VAL A 83 0.02 18.75 -2.36
CA VAL A 83 1.19 17.88 -2.39
C VAL A 83 2.17 18.41 -3.42
N ASP A 84 3.39 18.69 -2.98
CA ASP A 84 4.49 19.06 -3.86
C ASP A 84 5.19 17.80 -4.34
N PHE A 85 4.72 17.25 -5.47
CA PHE A 85 5.31 16.04 -6.05
C PHE A 85 6.75 16.23 -6.53
N SER A 86 7.17 17.46 -6.83
CA SER A 86 8.56 17.73 -7.22
C SER A 86 9.52 17.52 -6.05
N ALA A 87 9.13 17.95 -4.85
CA ALA A 87 9.88 17.69 -3.64
C ALA A 87 9.96 16.19 -3.27
N LEU A 88 8.99 15.37 -3.70
CA LEU A 88 9.02 13.92 -3.52
C LEU A 88 9.93 13.23 -4.54
N GLU A 89 9.90 13.68 -5.79
CA GLU A 89 10.81 13.23 -6.86
C GLU A 89 12.28 13.50 -6.51
N ASP A 90 12.56 14.68 -5.97
CA ASP A 90 13.91 15.11 -5.57
C ASP A 90 14.60 14.19 -4.55
N ILE A 91 13.83 13.44 -3.76
CA ILE A 91 14.37 12.45 -2.81
C ILE A 91 15.15 11.35 -3.55
N PHE A 92 14.61 10.86 -4.67
CA PHE A 92 15.20 9.76 -5.44
C PHE A 92 16.19 10.23 -6.50
N SER A 93 16.09 11.49 -6.94
CA SER A 93 17.12 12.14 -7.76
C SER A 93 18.49 12.12 -7.08
N GLN A 94 18.54 12.28 -5.74
CA GLN A 94 19.77 12.24 -4.94
C GLN A 94 20.35 10.84 -4.75
N VAL A 95 19.50 9.80 -4.79
CA VAL A 95 19.96 8.41 -4.69
C VAL A 95 20.76 8.03 -5.93
N SER A 96 20.28 8.46 -7.11
CA SER A 96 20.89 8.15 -8.41
C SER A 96 22.28 8.75 -8.60
N THR A 97 22.61 9.84 -7.89
CA THR A 97 23.93 10.48 -7.96
C THR A 97 24.96 9.80 -7.05
N THR A 98 24.51 9.10 -6.01
CA THR A 98 25.39 8.55 -4.96
C THR A 98 25.86 7.13 -5.27
N GLU A 99 25.06 6.33 -5.98
CA GLU A 99 25.39 4.94 -6.29
C GLU A 99 25.56 4.73 -7.81
N PRO A 100 26.80 4.77 -8.35
CA PRO A 100 27.05 4.34 -9.72
C PRO A 100 26.87 2.82 -9.79
N SER A 101 25.67 2.38 -10.18
CA SER A 101 25.38 0.95 -10.37
C SER A 101 26.36 0.37 -11.40
N PRO A 102 27.16 -0.67 -11.05
CA PRO A 102 28.17 -1.25 -11.95
C PRO A 102 27.57 -2.07 -13.11
N THR A 103 26.26 -2.02 -13.34
CA THR A 103 25.58 -2.69 -14.45
C THR A 103 24.64 -1.72 -15.16
N SER A 104 25.01 -1.36 -16.39
CA SER A 104 24.49 -0.26 -17.22
C SER A 104 23.08 -0.43 -17.79
N SER A 105 22.17 -1.13 -17.09
CA SER A 105 20.79 -1.33 -17.54
C SER A 105 19.72 -0.88 -16.55
N SER A 106 20.09 -0.31 -15.39
CA SER A 106 19.14 0.06 -14.34
C SER A 106 18.82 1.56 -14.26
N SER A 107 19.29 2.41 -15.18
CA SER A 107 19.11 3.87 -15.06
C SER A 107 17.64 4.32 -15.09
N SER A 108 16.75 3.54 -15.70
CA SER A 108 15.32 3.85 -15.73
C SER A 108 14.57 3.49 -14.45
N SER A 109 15.10 2.59 -13.61
CA SER A 109 14.34 2.10 -12.45
C SER A 109 14.20 3.16 -11.37
N SER A 110 15.28 3.89 -11.05
CA SER A 110 15.28 4.94 -10.03
C SER A 110 14.31 6.08 -10.36
N SER A 111 14.22 6.46 -11.64
CA SER A 111 13.29 7.52 -12.09
C SER A 111 11.83 7.15 -11.86
N SER A 112 11.48 5.85 -11.97
CA SER A 112 10.09 5.40 -11.76
C SER A 112 9.71 5.10 -10.31
N LEU A 113 10.70 4.80 -9.49
CA LEU A 113 10.47 4.21 -8.17
C LEU A 113 9.75 5.16 -7.20
N TRP A 114 10.08 6.47 -7.22
CA TRP A 114 9.48 7.42 -6.29
C TRP A 114 7.96 7.51 -6.45
N TYR A 115 7.42 7.48 -7.69
CA TYR A 115 5.97 7.57 -7.89
C TYR A 115 5.27 6.22 -7.70
N ILE A 116 5.97 5.10 -7.88
CA ILE A 116 5.48 3.76 -7.50
C ILE A 116 5.26 3.71 -5.98
N LEU A 117 6.25 4.13 -5.20
CA LEU A 117 6.16 4.16 -3.74
C LEU A 117 5.18 5.23 -3.26
N THR A 118 5.15 6.40 -3.90
CA THR A 118 4.15 7.44 -3.61
C THR A 118 2.73 6.92 -3.83
N THR A 119 2.49 6.19 -4.93
CA THR A 119 1.18 5.56 -5.18
C THR A 119 0.79 4.64 -4.02
N ALA A 120 1.69 3.76 -3.60
CA ALA A 120 1.47 2.83 -2.50
C ALA A 120 1.17 3.54 -1.17
N LEU A 121 1.93 4.60 -0.85
CA LEU A 121 1.73 5.44 0.34
C LEU A 121 0.40 6.19 0.30
N LEU A 122 0.01 6.76 -0.85
CA LEU A 122 -1.27 7.45 -1.00
C LEU A 122 -2.45 6.50 -0.78
N LEU A 123 -2.36 5.24 -1.23
CA LEU A 123 -3.35 4.22 -0.90
C LEU A 123 -3.32 3.90 0.61
N ALA A 124 -2.15 3.64 1.18
CA ALA A 124 -2.01 3.30 2.60
C ALA A 124 -2.51 4.41 3.53
N PHE A 125 -2.39 5.68 3.13
CA PHE A 125 -2.91 6.83 3.87
C PHE A 125 -4.33 7.26 3.51
N HIS A 126 -5.02 6.48 2.67
CA HIS A 126 -6.42 6.70 2.31
C HIS A 126 -6.62 8.01 1.55
N LYS A 127 -5.70 8.31 0.62
CA LYS A 127 -5.65 9.52 -0.20
C LYS A 127 -5.72 9.20 -1.69
N GLU A 128 -6.58 8.25 -2.06
CA GLU A 128 -6.74 7.73 -3.42
C GLU A 128 -7.03 8.85 -4.44
N LYS A 129 -7.70 9.93 -4.02
CA LYS A 129 -7.96 11.11 -4.86
C LYS A 129 -6.69 11.81 -5.35
N LEU A 130 -5.60 11.74 -4.60
CA LEU A 130 -4.32 12.36 -4.97
C LEU A 130 -3.60 11.61 -6.10
N ILE A 131 -4.04 10.39 -6.45
CA ILE A 131 -3.49 9.64 -7.60
C ILE A 131 -3.73 10.38 -8.91
N GLY A 132 -4.88 11.05 -9.06
CA GLY A 132 -5.15 11.89 -10.24
C GLY A 132 -4.25 13.13 -10.30
N GLU A 133 -3.90 13.71 -9.14
CA GLU A 133 -2.96 14.84 -9.07
C GLU A 133 -1.52 14.39 -9.38
N LEU A 134 -1.11 13.21 -8.89
CA LEU A 134 0.17 12.59 -9.21
C LEU A 134 0.28 12.34 -10.72
N TRP A 135 -0.77 11.81 -11.36
CA TRP A 135 -0.81 11.67 -12.83
C TRP A 135 -0.66 13.02 -13.54
N GLY A 136 -1.38 14.05 -13.09
CA GLY A 136 -1.28 15.39 -13.66
C GLY A 136 0.14 15.97 -13.59
N TYR A 137 0.84 15.72 -12.49
CA TYR A 137 2.26 16.09 -12.35
C TYR A 137 3.14 15.32 -13.34
N LEU A 138 3.09 14.00 -13.33
CA LEU A 138 3.95 13.14 -14.15
C LEU A 138 3.77 13.39 -15.66
N SER A 139 2.52 13.59 -16.09
CA SER A 139 2.23 13.88 -17.49
C SER A 139 2.75 15.24 -17.94
N SER A 140 2.63 16.27 -17.10
CA SER A 140 3.15 17.60 -17.40
C SER A 140 4.70 17.65 -17.44
N SER A 141 5.36 16.87 -16.58
CA SER A 141 6.83 16.75 -16.57
C SER A 141 7.37 16.07 -17.82
N SER A 142 6.62 15.11 -18.37
CA SER A 142 7.00 14.41 -19.61
C SER A 142 6.96 15.36 -20.82
N SER A 143 5.90 16.17 -20.96
CA SER A 143 5.78 17.15 -22.05
C SER A 143 6.84 18.25 -21.99
N SER A 144 7.30 18.61 -20.78
CA SER A 144 8.31 19.66 -20.58
C SER A 144 9.68 19.24 -21.14
N SER A 145 10.04 17.96 -21.00
CA SER A 145 11.32 17.41 -21.47
C SER A 145 11.42 17.39 -23.00
N SER A 146 10.31 17.12 -23.70
CA SER A 146 10.27 17.05 -25.17
C SER A 146 10.28 18.42 -25.85
N SER A 147 9.88 19.49 -25.16
CA SER A 147 9.66 20.81 -25.77
C SER A 147 10.94 21.59 -26.15
N SER A 148 12.12 21.22 -25.63
CA SER A 148 13.34 22.02 -25.77
C SER A 148 14.03 21.95 -27.15
N THR A 149 13.58 21.09 -28.07
CA THR A 149 14.29 20.84 -29.35
C THR A 149 13.42 21.13 -30.59
N ARG A 150 12.58 22.17 -30.52
CA ARG A 150 11.43 22.36 -31.43
C ARG A 150 11.73 22.98 -32.82
N ASN A 151 12.88 22.68 -33.42
CA ASN A 151 13.19 23.03 -34.81
C ASN A 151 12.98 21.84 -35.78
N GLY A 152 12.22 20.83 -35.36
CA GLY A 152 12.01 19.59 -36.09
C GLY A 152 11.07 19.73 -37.30
N SER A 153 11.27 18.83 -38.25
CA SER A 153 10.35 18.58 -39.35
C SER A 153 9.02 17.97 -38.86
N PRO A 154 7.92 18.07 -39.62
CA PRO A 154 6.63 17.47 -39.23
C PRO A 154 6.68 15.96 -38.92
N GLN A 155 7.64 15.24 -39.50
CA GLN A 155 7.86 13.82 -39.24
C GLN A 155 8.51 13.57 -37.87
N GLU A 156 9.42 14.46 -37.44
CA GLU A 156 10.03 14.41 -36.10
C GLU A 156 9.01 14.75 -35.02
N ASP A 157 8.10 15.70 -35.27
CA ASP A 157 7.01 16.03 -34.35
C ASP A 157 6.05 14.84 -34.14
N ALA A 158 5.73 14.08 -35.20
CA ALA A 158 4.87 12.90 -35.10
C ALA A 158 5.53 11.78 -34.29
N HIS A 159 6.81 11.49 -34.52
CA HIS A 159 7.56 10.49 -33.76
C HIS A 159 7.73 10.91 -32.29
N ALA A 160 7.94 12.20 -32.02
CA ALA A 160 8.04 12.73 -30.66
C ALA A 160 6.71 12.54 -29.89
N ALA A 161 5.57 12.81 -30.54
CA ALA A 161 4.25 12.62 -29.94
C ALA A 161 3.93 11.13 -29.67
N GLU A 162 4.34 10.23 -30.57
CA GLU A 162 4.22 8.77 -30.37
C GLU A 162 5.08 8.31 -29.20
N THR A 163 6.34 8.77 -29.13
CA THR A 163 7.26 8.46 -28.01
C THR A 163 6.71 8.95 -26.67
N GLU A 164 6.21 10.20 -26.61
CA GLU A 164 5.57 10.74 -25.40
C GLU A 164 4.35 9.90 -25.00
N THR A 165 3.53 9.48 -25.97
CA THR A 165 2.37 8.62 -25.70
C THR A 165 2.80 7.27 -25.11
N GLU A 166 3.84 6.64 -25.66
CA GLU A 166 4.39 5.37 -25.15
C GLU A 166 4.92 5.51 -23.71
N GLU A 167 5.64 6.60 -23.42
CA GLU A 167 6.15 6.89 -22.07
C GLU A 167 5.01 7.07 -21.07
N LEU A 168 3.98 7.86 -21.43
CA LEU A 168 2.80 8.08 -20.60
C LEU A 168 2.00 6.80 -20.36
N VAL A 169 1.87 5.93 -21.38
CA VAL A 169 1.27 4.59 -21.23
C VAL A 169 2.08 3.75 -20.24
N ALA A 170 3.41 3.77 -20.32
CA ALA A 170 4.27 3.04 -19.39
C ALA A 170 4.13 3.55 -17.94
N VAL A 171 4.05 4.87 -17.73
CA VAL A 171 3.80 5.49 -16.42
C VAL A 171 2.43 5.04 -15.88
N ALA A 172 1.37 5.13 -16.68
CA ALA A 172 0.03 4.73 -16.26
C ALA A 172 -0.03 3.25 -15.87
N ARG A 173 0.61 2.36 -16.64
CA ARG A 173 0.71 0.93 -16.33
C ARG A 173 1.43 0.68 -15.01
N ARG A 174 2.52 1.41 -14.71
CA ARG A 174 3.20 1.31 -13.40
C ARG A 174 2.32 1.78 -12.24
N ILE A 175 1.56 2.86 -12.38
CA ILE A 175 0.61 3.29 -11.33
C ILE A 175 -0.48 2.22 -11.14
N ARG A 176 -1.05 1.68 -12.24
CA ARG A 176 -2.06 0.59 -12.17
C ARG A 176 -1.51 -0.63 -11.43
N GLU A 177 -0.29 -1.05 -11.77
CA GLU A 177 0.37 -2.20 -11.16
C GLU A 177 0.69 -1.94 -9.67
N ALA A 178 1.16 -0.74 -9.31
CA ALA A 178 1.40 -0.36 -7.93
C ALA A 178 0.11 -0.40 -7.09
N CYS A 179 -1.00 0.15 -7.60
CA CYS A 179 -2.31 0.05 -6.96
C CYS A 179 -2.73 -1.40 -6.72
N LEU A 180 -2.55 -2.26 -7.72
CA LEU A 180 -2.93 -3.66 -7.63
C LEU A 180 -2.05 -4.44 -6.64
N LYS A 181 -0.72 -4.27 -6.68
CA LYS A 181 0.19 -4.92 -5.72
C LYS A 181 -0.08 -4.44 -4.28
N ALA A 182 -0.25 -3.13 -4.08
CA ALA A 182 -0.54 -2.53 -2.77
C ALA A 182 -1.87 -3.00 -2.17
N SER A 183 -2.87 -3.35 -3.01
CA SER A 183 -4.21 -3.79 -2.58
C SER A 183 -4.21 -4.98 -1.62
N THR A 184 -3.15 -5.79 -1.64
CA THR A 184 -2.97 -6.95 -0.74
C THR A 184 -2.73 -6.56 0.71
N LEU A 185 -2.20 -5.36 0.94
CA LEU A 185 -1.89 -4.82 2.27
C LEU A 185 -2.89 -3.75 2.70
N VAL A 186 -3.25 -2.85 1.78
CA VAL A 186 -4.08 -1.66 2.10
C VAL A 186 -5.57 -1.86 1.84
N GLY A 187 -5.93 -2.97 1.19
CA GLY A 187 -7.31 -3.36 0.88
C GLY A 187 -7.76 -3.02 -0.55
N PHE A 188 -8.55 -3.94 -1.12
CA PHE A 188 -9.05 -3.85 -2.49
C PHE A 188 -9.90 -2.59 -2.80
N PRO A 189 -10.79 -2.11 -1.90
CA PRO A 189 -11.56 -0.88 -2.15
C PRO A 189 -10.70 0.36 -2.46
N ARG A 190 -9.51 0.45 -1.85
CA ARG A 190 -8.59 1.58 -2.09
C ARG A 190 -8.01 1.55 -3.49
N ALA A 191 -7.59 0.37 -3.92
CA ALA A 191 -7.10 0.17 -5.28
C ALA A 191 -8.17 0.52 -6.32
N ILE A 192 -9.42 0.10 -6.11
CA ILE A 192 -10.55 0.48 -6.98
C ILE A 192 -10.69 2.00 -7.05
N ASN A 193 -10.78 2.69 -5.92
CA ASN A 193 -10.95 4.14 -5.87
C ASN A 193 -9.78 4.90 -6.53
N ALA A 194 -8.55 4.43 -6.31
CA ALA A 194 -7.35 4.99 -6.91
C ALA A 194 -7.33 4.80 -8.43
N LEU A 195 -7.67 3.60 -8.91
CA LEU A 195 -7.72 3.28 -10.34
C LEU A 195 -8.82 4.08 -11.07
N LEU A 196 -9.99 4.25 -10.46
CA LEU A 196 -11.05 5.11 -11.01
C LEU A 196 -10.61 6.57 -11.09
N THR A 197 -9.92 7.08 -10.06
CA THR A 197 -9.37 8.44 -10.04
C THR A 197 -8.32 8.62 -11.14
N LEU A 198 -7.42 7.63 -11.30
CA LEU A 198 -6.41 7.62 -12.35
C LEU A 198 -7.06 7.64 -13.74
N GLN A 199 -8.02 6.73 -13.98
CA GLN A 199 -8.74 6.64 -15.25
C GLN A 199 -9.38 7.97 -15.63
N GLN A 200 -10.13 8.59 -14.72
CA GLN A 200 -10.76 9.89 -14.95
C GLN A 200 -9.74 10.99 -15.28
N ALA A 201 -8.58 10.98 -14.62
CA ALA A 201 -7.51 11.94 -14.90
C ALA A 201 -6.90 11.73 -16.29
N ILE A 202 -6.67 10.47 -16.70
CA ILE A 202 -6.16 10.10 -18.02
C ILE A 202 -7.16 10.48 -19.11
N GLU A 203 -8.42 10.05 -19.02
CA GLU A 203 -9.46 10.37 -20.00
C GLU A 203 -9.59 11.88 -20.26
N LYS A 204 -9.50 12.68 -19.19
CA LYS A 204 -9.58 14.13 -19.26
C LYS A 204 -8.38 14.79 -19.93
N THR A 205 -7.17 14.25 -19.73
CA THR A 205 -5.91 14.94 -20.10
C THR A 205 -5.24 14.34 -21.32
N HIS A 206 -5.34 13.02 -21.52
CA HIS A 206 -4.65 12.24 -22.54
C HIS A 206 -5.58 11.14 -23.10
N PRO A 207 -6.63 11.49 -23.86
CA PRO A 207 -7.61 10.52 -24.37
C PRO A 207 -6.99 9.44 -25.28
N THR A 208 -5.89 9.72 -25.97
CA THR A 208 -5.14 8.72 -26.75
C THR A 208 -4.50 7.65 -25.86
N VAL A 209 -3.92 8.05 -24.72
CA VAL A 209 -3.39 7.13 -23.70
C VAL A 209 -4.53 6.27 -23.13
N SER A 210 -5.69 6.87 -22.85
CA SER A 210 -6.88 6.12 -22.38
C SER A 210 -7.28 5.03 -23.37
N ALA A 211 -7.40 5.37 -24.66
CA ALA A 211 -7.77 4.43 -25.71
C ALA A 211 -6.80 3.25 -25.82
N VAL A 212 -5.49 3.48 -25.65
CA VAL A 212 -4.50 2.40 -25.60
C VAL A 212 -4.72 1.52 -24.36
N LEU A 213 -4.89 2.11 -23.17
CA LEU A 213 -5.04 1.38 -21.91
C LEU A 213 -6.34 0.56 -21.83
N GLU A 214 -7.40 0.97 -22.51
CA GLU A 214 -8.67 0.22 -22.62
C GLU A 214 -8.50 -1.12 -23.36
N THR A 215 -7.49 -1.22 -24.22
CA THR A 215 -7.16 -2.46 -24.95
C THR A 215 -6.23 -3.39 -24.17
N ASP A 216 -5.73 -2.97 -22.99
CA ASP A 216 -4.84 -3.79 -22.18
C ASP A 216 -5.55 -5.06 -21.70
N GLN A 217 -4.93 -6.21 -21.96
CA GLN A 217 -5.33 -7.49 -21.37
C GLN A 217 -4.69 -7.68 -20.00
N SER A 218 -5.31 -8.50 -19.15
CA SER A 218 -4.72 -8.87 -17.86
C SER A 218 -3.41 -9.62 -18.07
N LEU A 219 -2.29 -9.06 -17.57
CA LEU A 219 -0.97 -9.72 -17.53
C LEU A 219 -1.03 -11.10 -16.85
N ARG A 220 -1.99 -11.27 -15.93
CA ARG A 220 -2.18 -12.49 -15.14
C ARG A 220 -2.99 -13.56 -15.88
N ALA A 221 -3.74 -13.18 -16.93
CA ALA A 221 -4.48 -14.14 -17.77
C ALA A 221 -3.55 -14.97 -18.67
N ALA A 222 -2.38 -14.45 -19.03
CA ALA A 222 -1.41 -15.20 -19.82
C ALA A 222 -0.86 -16.43 -19.06
N VAL A 223 -0.75 -16.33 -17.73
CA VAL A 223 -0.30 -17.42 -16.86
C VAL A 223 -1.26 -18.60 -16.91
N THR A 224 -2.55 -18.36 -17.14
CA THR A 224 -3.57 -19.39 -17.32
C THR A 224 -3.59 -19.99 -18.74
N ALA A 225 -3.23 -19.23 -19.78
CA ALA A 225 -3.45 -19.62 -21.18
C ALA A 225 -2.35 -20.53 -21.77
N THR A 226 -1.11 -20.49 -21.25
CA THR A 226 0.03 -21.22 -21.83
C THR A 226 -0.07 -22.76 -21.79
N THR A 227 -1.17 -23.33 -21.32
CA THR A 227 -1.40 -24.78 -21.30
C THR A 227 -2.59 -25.25 -22.13
N GLU A 228 -3.25 -24.37 -22.89
CA GLU A 228 -4.30 -24.80 -23.83
C GLU A 228 -3.68 -25.55 -25.03
N SER A 229 -3.47 -26.85 -24.84
CA SER A 229 -3.21 -27.78 -25.94
C SER A 229 -4.47 -27.92 -26.78
N GLU A 230 -4.31 -27.90 -28.11
CA GLU A 230 -5.36 -27.91 -29.14
C GLU A 230 -6.27 -29.15 -29.15
N ASP A 231 -6.10 -30.08 -28.20
CA ASP A 231 -6.90 -31.29 -28.07
C ASP A 231 -7.83 -31.15 -26.84
N GLY A 232 -9.13 -30.98 -27.08
CA GLY A 232 -10.17 -30.58 -26.12
C GLY A 232 -10.46 -31.56 -24.97
N THR A 233 -9.53 -32.44 -24.61
CA THR A 233 -9.63 -33.45 -23.54
C THR A 233 -8.84 -33.10 -22.28
N GLN A 234 -8.22 -31.93 -22.18
CA GLN A 234 -7.16 -31.66 -21.18
C GLN A 234 -7.49 -30.66 -20.06
N ARG A 235 -8.77 -30.39 -19.77
CA ARG A 235 -9.17 -29.28 -18.85
C ARG A 235 -8.66 -29.41 -17.41
N ASP A 236 -8.48 -30.63 -16.89
CA ASP A 236 -8.02 -30.83 -15.50
C ASP A 236 -6.49 -30.71 -15.34
N ALA A 237 -5.74 -31.03 -16.40
CA ALA A 237 -4.28 -30.94 -16.37
C ALA A 237 -3.81 -29.46 -16.43
N THR A 238 -4.51 -28.61 -17.19
CA THR A 238 -4.15 -27.20 -17.36
C THR A 238 -4.34 -26.39 -16.08
N ALA A 239 -5.43 -26.64 -15.34
CA ALA A 239 -5.67 -26.01 -14.04
C ALA A 239 -4.60 -26.39 -13.01
N THR A 240 -4.21 -27.67 -12.99
CA THR A 240 -3.15 -28.17 -12.09
C THR A 240 -1.78 -27.58 -12.44
N ALA A 241 -1.42 -27.53 -13.73
CA ALA A 241 -0.17 -26.95 -14.20
C ALA A 241 -0.08 -25.44 -13.92
N THR A 242 -1.19 -24.71 -14.07
CA THR A 242 -1.28 -23.29 -13.72
C THR A 242 -1.08 -23.08 -12.22
N THR A 243 -1.71 -23.90 -11.39
CA THR A 243 -1.59 -23.83 -9.93
C THR A 243 -0.17 -24.14 -9.45
N ALA A 244 0.47 -25.15 -10.03
CA ALA A 244 1.87 -25.51 -9.75
C ALA A 244 2.83 -24.39 -10.18
N THR A 245 2.62 -23.80 -11.36
CA THR A 245 3.43 -22.67 -11.85
C THR A 245 3.31 -21.44 -10.95
N LYS A 246 2.08 -21.07 -10.55
CA LYS A 246 1.84 -19.97 -9.59
C LYS A 246 2.54 -20.25 -8.26
N SER A 247 2.41 -21.46 -7.71
CA SER A 247 3.07 -21.86 -6.47
C SER A 247 4.59 -21.78 -6.56
N ALA A 248 5.19 -22.27 -7.65
CA ALA A 248 6.63 -22.26 -7.86
C ALA A 248 7.18 -20.83 -7.95
N ARG A 249 6.52 -19.96 -8.72
CA ARG A 249 6.87 -18.53 -8.81
C ARG A 249 6.75 -17.83 -7.46
N GLY A 250 5.64 -18.09 -6.76
CA GLY A 250 5.38 -17.49 -5.45
C GLY A 250 6.40 -17.91 -4.42
N MET A 251 6.73 -19.20 -4.37
CA MET A 251 7.78 -19.73 -3.48
C MET A 251 9.16 -19.16 -3.83
N ALA A 252 9.48 -18.98 -5.11
CA ALA A 252 10.75 -18.40 -5.54
C ALA A 252 10.90 -16.94 -5.06
N LEU A 253 9.88 -16.09 -5.28
CA LEU A 253 9.89 -14.71 -4.79
C LEU A 253 9.91 -14.65 -3.26
N PHE A 254 9.03 -15.42 -2.60
CA PHE A 254 8.95 -15.49 -1.14
C PHE A 254 10.28 -15.93 -0.51
N SER A 255 10.96 -16.90 -1.13
CA SER A 255 12.27 -17.38 -0.69
C SER A 255 13.38 -16.35 -0.84
N ARG A 256 13.31 -15.46 -1.84
CA ARG A 256 14.25 -14.36 -1.98
C ARG A 256 14.02 -13.28 -0.93
N ILE A 257 12.75 -12.94 -0.66
CA ILE A 257 12.38 -11.93 0.35
C ILE A 257 12.77 -12.40 1.76
N TYR A 258 12.36 -13.60 2.17
CA TYR A 258 12.61 -14.07 3.54
C TYR A 258 13.92 -14.84 3.73
N ALA A 259 14.60 -15.24 2.64
CA ALA A 259 15.89 -15.92 2.65
C ALA A 259 15.95 -17.08 3.68
N GLN A 260 16.91 -17.06 4.61
CA GLN A 260 17.03 -18.08 5.65
C GLN A 260 15.82 -18.19 6.60
N HIS A 261 14.91 -17.22 6.59
CA HIS A 261 13.72 -17.21 7.43
C HIS A 261 12.50 -17.86 6.79
N THR A 262 12.56 -18.19 5.50
CA THR A 262 11.42 -18.76 4.75
C THR A 262 10.75 -19.95 5.44
N PRO A 263 11.47 -21.01 5.88
CA PRO A 263 10.82 -22.15 6.54
C PRO A 263 10.08 -21.77 7.82
N ARG A 264 10.62 -20.80 8.57
CA ARG A 264 10.03 -20.34 9.83
C ARG A 264 8.76 -19.53 9.58
N VAL A 265 8.77 -18.63 8.60
CA VAL A 265 7.59 -17.79 8.28
C VAL A 265 6.47 -18.67 7.73
N LEU A 266 6.78 -19.59 6.81
CA LEU A 266 5.79 -20.55 6.29
C LEU A 266 5.20 -21.43 7.38
N SER A 267 6.04 -21.98 8.27
CA SER A 267 5.57 -22.80 9.38
C SER A 267 4.65 -22.02 10.32
N ALA A 268 4.96 -20.76 10.62
CA ALA A 268 4.11 -19.90 11.45
C ALA A 268 2.75 -19.64 10.79
N MET A 269 2.72 -19.23 9.52
CA MET A 269 1.49 -19.01 8.76
C MET A 269 0.65 -20.28 8.65
N SER A 270 1.27 -21.42 8.35
CA SER A 270 0.58 -22.71 8.22
C SER A 270 -0.05 -23.12 9.55
N ARG A 271 0.68 -22.95 10.66
CA ARG A 271 0.18 -23.30 12.00
C ARG A 271 -0.97 -22.41 12.46
N CYS A 272 -0.95 -21.11 12.16
CA CYS A 272 -1.98 -20.19 12.65
C CYS A 272 -3.29 -20.25 11.86
N SER A 273 -3.27 -20.75 10.62
CA SER A 273 -4.44 -20.77 9.75
C SER A 273 -4.88 -22.18 9.29
N GLY A 274 -4.24 -23.25 9.77
CA GLY A 274 -4.46 -24.59 9.22
C GLY A 274 -3.95 -24.78 7.78
N GLY A 275 -3.02 -23.94 7.33
CA GLY A 275 -2.46 -23.97 5.97
C GLY A 275 -3.03 -22.93 5.01
N ASP A 276 -4.25 -22.45 5.24
CA ASP A 276 -4.95 -21.54 4.30
C ASP A 276 -4.18 -20.25 4.00
N LEU A 277 -3.62 -19.58 5.03
CA LEU A 277 -2.83 -18.37 4.87
C LEU A 277 -1.54 -18.66 4.07
N THR A 278 -0.91 -19.81 4.27
CA THR A 278 0.27 -20.19 3.49
C THR A 278 -0.09 -20.45 2.04
N HIS A 279 -1.19 -21.18 1.81
CA HIS A 279 -1.69 -21.44 0.46
C HIS A 279 -2.04 -20.13 -0.25
N PHE A 280 -2.86 -19.28 0.37
CA PHE A 280 -3.27 -18.00 -0.20
C PHE A 280 -2.07 -17.06 -0.46
N ALA A 281 -1.15 -16.94 0.50
CA ALA A 281 0.04 -16.11 0.33
C ALA A 281 0.91 -16.62 -0.84
N ILE A 282 1.28 -17.90 -0.87
CA ILE A 282 2.19 -18.42 -1.88
C ILE A 282 1.55 -18.48 -3.26
N HIS A 283 0.31 -18.96 -3.37
CA HIS A 283 -0.32 -19.16 -4.66
C HIS A 283 -0.90 -17.86 -5.23
N CYS A 284 -1.70 -17.13 -4.45
CA CYS A 284 -2.45 -15.99 -4.95
C CYS A 284 -1.65 -14.68 -4.85
N ILE A 285 -1.04 -14.41 -3.70
CA ILE A 285 -0.33 -13.14 -3.49
C ILE A 285 1.04 -13.16 -4.17
N TYR A 286 1.97 -13.97 -3.69
CA TYR A 286 3.33 -14.01 -4.22
C TYR A 286 3.36 -14.61 -5.63
N GLY A 287 2.62 -15.70 -5.86
CA GLY A 287 2.63 -16.43 -7.12
C GLY A 287 1.97 -15.68 -8.27
N GLU A 288 0.68 -15.35 -8.12
CA GLU A 288 -0.09 -14.73 -9.20
C GLU A 288 0.08 -13.21 -9.29
N LEU A 289 0.14 -12.51 -8.16
CA LEU A 289 0.13 -11.06 -8.15
C LEU A 289 1.55 -10.45 -8.13
N LEU A 290 2.37 -10.75 -7.12
CA LEU A 290 3.62 -10.03 -6.85
C LEU A 290 4.79 -10.49 -7.73
N SER A 291 4.86 -11.77 -8.10
CA SER A 291 5.95 -12.31 -8.93
C SER A 291 5.89 -11.91 -10.40
N ASP A 292 4.88 -11.15 -10.82
CA ASP A 292 4.89 -10.52 -12.13
C ASP A 292 5.82 -9.29 -12.10
N ALA A 293 6.95 -9.41 -12.77
CA ALA A 293 7.99 -8.37 -12.86
C ALA A 293 7.96 -7.62 -14.20
N SER A 294 6.91 -7.78 -15.02
CA SER A 294 6.86 -7.21 -16.37
C SER A 294 6.65 -5.68 -16.40
N VAL A 295 6.07 -5.13 -15.33
CA VAL A 295 5.80 -3.68 -15.18
C VAL A 295 6.57 -3.06 -14.01
N ILE A 296 6.58 -3.75 -12.86
CA ILE A 296 7.31 -3.35 -11.65
C ILE A 296 8.17 -4.53 -11.22
N ASP A 297 9.49 -4.35 -11.18
CA ASP A 297 10.44 -5.40 -10.82
C ASP A 297 10.34 -5.83 -9.34
N ASP A 298 11.12 -6.86 -8.97
CA ASP A 298 11.07 -7.41 -7.62
C ASP A 298 11.51 -6.40 -6.56
N LEU A 299 12.54 -5.60 -6.84
CA LEU A 299 13.07 -4.62 -5.88
C LEU A 299 12.03 -3.54 -5.57
N ALA A 300 11.43 -2.96 -6.61
CA ALA A 300 10.35 -1.99 -6.46
C ALA A 300 9.12 -2.61 -5.78
N THR A 301 8.83 -3.89 -6.05
CA THR A 301 7.77 -4.63 -5.36
C THR A 301 8.04 -4.78 -3.86
N GLY A 302 9.26 -5.20 -3.48
CA GLY A 302 9.64 -5.34 -2.06
C GLY A 302 9.62 -4.00 -1.31
N LEU A 303 10.09 -2.93 -1.94
CA LEU A 303 10.04 -1.58 -1.36
C LEU A 303 8.60 -1.07 -1.25
N LEU A 304 7.73 -1.37 -2.22
CA LEU A 304 6.31 -1.05 -2.17
C LEU A 304 5.63 -1.74 -0.98
N GLU A 305 5.86 -3.04 -0.78
CA GLU A 305 5.33 -3.74 0.39
C GLU A 305 5.86 -3.15 1.70
N PHE A 306 7.14 -2.81 1.75
CA PHE A 306 7.75 -2.17 2.91
C PHE A 306 7.06 -0.84 3.26
N VAL A 307 6.88 0.08 2.30
CA VAL A 307 6.25 1.38 2.58
C VAL A 307 4.77 1.25 2.92
N CYS A 308 4.06 0.26 2.35
CA CYS A 308 2.68 -0.06 2.76
C CYS A 308 2.62 -0.50 4.23
N CYS A 309 3.45 -1.47 4.63
CA CYS A 309 3.48 -1.94 6.03
C CYS A 309 3.96 -0.85 7.00
N LEU A 310 4.88 0.00 6.58
CA LEU A 310 5.33 1.16 7.34
C LEU A 310 4.16 2.11 7.60
N ALA A 311 3.47 2.53 6.53
CA ALA A 311 2.31 3.43 6.59
C ALA A 311 1.13 2.88 7.39
N ASP A 312 0.89 1.56 7.33
CA ASP A 312 -0.18 0.89 8.07
C ASP A 312 0.18 0.62 9.55
N GLY A 313 1.40 0.96 9.98
CA GLY A 313 1.85 0.75 11.36
C GLY A 313 2.09 -0.71 11.73
N CYS A 314 2.26 -1.58 10.73
CA CYS A 314 2.51 -3.01 10.92
C CYS A 314 4.01 -3.29 11.14
N GLY A 315 4.56 -2.88 12.30
CA GLY A 315 5.99 -2.96 12.64
C GLY A 315 6.66 -4.30 12.31
N PRO A 316 6.12 -5.46 12.73
CA PRO A 316 6.69 -6.76 12.42
C PRO A 316 6.77 -7.08 10.92
N GLN A 317 5.77 -6.70 10.13
CA GLN A 317 5.72 -6.90 8.68
C GLN A 317 6.65 -5.92 7.98
N ALA A 318 6.64 -4.65 8.38
CA ALA A 318 7.55 -3.63 7.88
C ALA A 318 9.00 -4.07 8.05
N LYS A 319 9.36 -4.64 9.21
CA LYS A 319 10.68 -5.24 9.44
C LYS A 319 10.99 -6.39 8.47
N GLY A 320 10.02 -7.27 8.21
CA GLY A 320 10.16 -8.37 7.25
C GLY A 320 10.45 -7.87 5.84
N HIS A 321 9.64 -6.95 5.33
CA HIS A 321 9.79 -6.39 3.97
C HIS A 321 10.98 -5.44 3.86
N PHE A 322 11.42 -4.80 4.95
CA PHE A 322 12.67 -4.04 5.01
C PHE A 322 13.87 -4.94 4.69
N PHE A 323 14.04 -6.03 5.44
CA PHE A 323 15.14 -6.99 5.18
C PHE A 323 14.93 -7.74 3.85
N GLY A 324 13.67 -7.94 3.46
CA GLY A 324 13.32 -8.46 2.14
C GLY A 324 13.82 -7.57 1.01
N SER A 325 13.64 -6.26 1.13
CA SER A 325 14.16 -5.29 0.16
C SER A 325 15.68 -5.32 0.10
N VAL A 326 16.38 -5.46 1.23
CA VAL A 326 17.83 -5.67 1.26
C VAL A 326 18.22 -6.94 0.51
N ASN A 327 17.51 -8.06 0.73
CA ASN A 327 17.76 -9.33 0.02
C ASN A 327 17.50 -9.22 -1.50
N LEU A 328 16.66 -8.27 -1.91
CA LEU A 328 16.36 -7.94 -3.32
C LEU A 328 17.30 -6.87 -3.90
N GLY A 329 18.29 -6.40 -3.14
CA GLY A 329 19.33 -5.48 -3.60
C GLY A 329 19.14 -4.02 -3.19
N ALA A 330 18.22 -3.69 -2.30
CA ALA A 330 18.07 -2.33 -1.80
C ALA A 330 19.30 -1.91 -0.97
N SER A 331 19.92 -0.78 -1.33
CA SER A 331 20.97 -0.16 -0.54
C SER A 331 20.41 0.59 0.67
N GLY A 332 21.28 0.91 1.65
CA GLY A 332 20.89 1.74 2.79
C GLY A 332 20.41 3.13 2.36
N VAL A 333 21.02 3.71 1.32
CA VAL A 333 20.62 4.99 0.72
C VAL A 333 19.19 4.91 0.16
N LEU A 334 18.89 3.85 -0.59
CA LEU A 334 17.56 3.65 -1.17
C LEU A 334 16.48 3.44 -0.11
N LEU A 335 16.80 2.71 0.96
CA LEU A 335 15.89 2.48 2.08
C LEU A 335 15.62 3.76 2.88
N ARG A 336 16.65 4.59 3.11
CA ARG A 336 16.48 5.94 3.69
C ARG A 336 15.55 6.80 2.83
N ALA A 337 15.76 6.82 1.52
CA ALA A 337 14.90 7.55 0.59
C ALA A 337 13.44 7.08 0.66
N ALA A 338 13.19 5.78 0.76
CA ALA A 338 11.84 5.24 0.94
C ALA A 338 11.19 5.67 2.28
N VAL A 339 11.96 5.73 3.36
CA VAL A 339 11.49 6.20 4.68
C VAL A 339 11.24 7.72 4.68
N ASP A 340 12.14 8.53 4.10
CA ASP A 340 11.95 9.99 3.93
C ASP A 340 10.70 10.28 3.08
N LEU A 341 10.51 9.53 1.99
CA LEU A 341 9.30 9.64 1.18
C LEU A 341 8.03 9.34 2.00
N ALA A 342 8.02 8.26 2.79
CA ALA A 342 6.89 7.92 3.65
C ALA A 342 6.61 9.03 4.69
N ASP A 343 7.67 9.56 5.31
CA ASP A 343 7.58 10.65 6.29
C ASP A 343 6.98 11.93 5.69
N ARG A 344 7.46 12.34 4.51
CA ARG A 344 6.98 13.54 3.81
C ARG A 344 5.55 13.41 3.33
N VAL A 345 5.20 12.27 2.72
CA VAL A 345 3.80 12.04 2.30
C VAL A 345 2.90 12.06 3.53
N ALA A 346 3.28 11.40 4.63
CA ALA A 346 2.52 11.40 5.87
C ALA A 346 2.31 12.81 6.43
N GLY A 347 3.37 13.62 6.49
CA GLY A 347 3.34 15.00 6.95
C GLY A 347 2.43 15.89 6.10
N VAL A 348 2.56 15.80 4.77
CA VAL A 348 1.74 16.59 3.83
C VAL A 348 0.26 16.22 3.92
N VAL A 349 -0.07 14.94 4.07
CA VAL A 349 -1.47 14.48 4.11
C VAL A 349 -2.08 14.47 5.51
N GLY A 350 -1.30 14.87 6.52
CA GLY A 350 -1.71 15.08 7.92
C GLY A 350 -2.08 13.78 8.63
N VAL A 351 -1.31 12.72 8.44
CA VAL A 351 -1.52 11.42 9.10
C VAL A 351 -0.41 11.13 10.11
N GLU A 352 -0.74 10.32 11.11
CA GLU A 352 0.22 9.89 12.14
C GLU A 352 1.33 9.02 11.54
N ARG A 353 2.50 9.09 12.15
CA ARG A 353 3.71 8.37 11.73
C ARG A 353 4.09 7.39 12.84
N PRO A 354 3.56 6.16 12.84
CA PRO A 354 3.76 5.20 13.94
C PRO A 354 5.23 4.83 14.19
N TRP A 355 6.12 5.09 13.23
CA TRP A 355 7.56 4.87 13.35
C TRP A 355 8.36 6.05 13.92
N VAL A 356 7.74 7.22 14.13
CA VAL A 356 8.41 8.41 14.67
C VAL A 356 8.17 8.50 16.18
N ASP A 357 9.26 8.58 16.95
CA ASP A 357 9.17 8.74 18.40
C ASP A 357 8.81 10.19 18.76
N HIS A 358 7.54 10.43 19.07
CA HIS A 358 7.05 11.73 19.50
C HIS A 358 7.61 12.20 20.86
N ARG A 359 8.36 11.36 21.60
CA ARG A 359 8.96 11.74 22.89
C ARG A 359 10.16 12.67 22.75
N HIS A 360 10.79 12.74 21.57
CA HIS A 360 11.64 13.87 21.22
C HIS A 360 10.76 14.89 20.50
N GLY A 361 9.91 15.56 21.28
CA GLY A 361 9.26 16.77 20.80
C GLY A 361 10.32 17.65 20.16
N ASP A 362 10.12 18.01 18.90
CA ASP A 362 10.74 19.19 18.31
C ASP A 362 10.58 20.29 19.35
N GLY A 363 11.69 20.61 20.01
CA GLY A 363 11.74 21.55 21.10
C GLY A 363 11.42 22.90 20.53
N GLY A 364 10.13 23.22 20.43
CA GLY A 364 9.63 24.56 20.44
C GLY A 364 10.06 25.19 21.76
N TRP A 365 11.27 25.78 21.76
CA TRP A 365 11.72 26.76 22.73
C TRP A 365 10.75 27.94 22.67
N GLY A 366 9.65 27.89 23.41
CA GLY A 366 8.65 28.94 23.38
C GLY A 366 7.55 28.74 24.41
N GLY A 367 7.77 29.28 25.61
CA GLY A 367 6.70 29.47 26.59
C GLY A 367 7.09 29.09 28.01
N GLU A 368 7.96 29.89 28.62
CA GLU A 368 8.01 30.01 30.08
C GLU A 368 6.63 30.51 30.53
N GLY A 369 5.85 29.62 31.15
CA GLY A 369 4.58 29.93 31.80
C GLY A 369 4.71 29.54 33.26
N GLU A 370 4.95 30.56 34.09
CA GLU A 370 5.13 30.53 35.53
C GLU A 370 3.98 29.81 36.28
N ASP A 371 4.39 29.00 37.26
CA ASP A 371 3.84 28.90 38.61
C ASP A 371 2.34 28.60 38.80
N GLY A 372 2.05 27.32 39.04
CA GLY A 372 0.76 26.84 39.55
C GLY A 372 0.94 25.60 40.43
N GLN A 373 1.38 25.81 41.67
CA GLN A 373 1.63 24.76 42.66
C GLN A 373 0.31 24.34 43.32
N SER A 374 -0.24 23.17 42.97
CA SER A 374 -1.35 22.54 43.70
C SER A 374 -1.10 21.05 43.87
N GLU A 375 -1.00 20.64 45.13
CA GLU A 375 -0.80 19.27 45.62
C GLU A 375 -2.08 18.44 45.40
N SER A 376 -1.99 17.34 44.66
CA SER A 376 -2.98 16.27 44.68
C SER A 376 -2.29 14.91 44.55
N GLU A 377 -2.04 14.28 45.69
CA GLU A 377 -1.56 12.91 45.83
C GLU A 377 -2.76 11.96 45.73
N SER A 378 -2.95 11.23 44.62
CA SER A 378 -3.69 9.94 44.56
C SER A 378 -3.99 9.47 43.12
N GLU A 379 -3.01 8.92 42.37
CA GLU A 379 -3.29 8.24 41.09
C GLU A 379 -2.17 7.30 40.57
N SER A 380 -1.38 6.67 41.44
CA SER A 380 -0.08 6.05 41.08
C SER A 380 -0.07 4.59 40.58
N GLU A 381 -1.21 3.94 40.29
CA GLU A 381 -1.21 2.51 39.90
C GLU A 381 -1.53 2.23 38.41
N SER A 382 -2.14 3.16 37.67
CA SER A 382 -2.49 2.96 36.25
C SER A 382 -1.40 3.37 35.25
N GLU A 383 -0.38 4.12 35.67
CA GLU A 383 0.64 4.63 34.76
C GLU A 383 1.64 3.54 34.31
N SER A 384 1.94 2.56 35.19
CA SER A 384 3.00 1.57 34.95
C SER A 384 2.74 0.59 33.81
N GLU A 385 1.49 0.15 33.60
CA GLU A 385 1.14 -0.75 32.50
C GLU A 385 1.32 -0.05 31.14
N SER A 386 0.96 1.24 31.09
CA SER A 386 1.01 2.04 29.87
C SER A 386 2.43 2.33 29.37
N GLU A 387 3.43 2.34 30.25
CA GLU A 387 4.83 2.52 29.84
C GLU A 387 5.42 1.25 29.22
N SER A 388 5.07 0.08 29.76
CA SER A 388 5.58 -1.21 29.27
C SER A 388 5.08 -1.58 27.87
N GLU A 389 3.83 -1.26 27.55
CA GLU A 389 3.26 -1.47 26.21
C GLU A 389 3.91 -0.53 25.19
N ARG A 390 4.08 0.75 25.55
CA ARG A 390 4.75 1.75 24.71
C ARG A 390 6.20 1.39 24.40
N ASP A 391 6.91 0.79 25.36
CA ASP A 391 8.29 0.35 25.14
C ASP A 391 8.38 -0.90 24.24
N SER A 392 7.37 -1.79 24.29
CA SER A 392 7.24 -2.91 23.36
C SER A 392 7.04 -2.41 21.93
N GLU A 393 6.09 -1.49 21.72
CA GLU A 393 5.83 -0.87 20.40
C GLU A 393 7.08 -0.18 19.85
N ARG A 394 7.82 0.56 20.70
CA ARG A 394 9.08 1.20 20.31
C ARG A 394 10.14 0.19 19.87
N SER A 395 10.17 -0.98 20.52
CA SER A 395 11.12 -2.03 20.15
C SER A 395 10.87 -2.61 18.76
N GLU A 396 9.66 -2.44 18.20
CA GLU A 396 9.33 -2.94 16.87
C GLU A 396 10.00 -2.12 15.76
N TRP A 397 10.20 -0.82 15.97
CA TRP A 397 10.75 0.11 14.98
C TRP A 397 12.27 0.30 15.05
N LYS A 398 12.96 -0.28 16.04
CA LYS A 398 14.42 -0.20 16.19
C LYS A 398 15.23 -0.64 14.97
N PHE A 399 14.63 -1.37 14.02
CA PHE A 399 15.33 -1.72 12.78
C PHE A 399 15.57 -0.50 11.86
N LEU A 400 14.74 0.55 11.97
CA LEU A 400 14.89 1.80 11.22
C LEU A 400 16.06 2.63 11.72
N GLU A 401 16.40 2.55 13.02
CA GLU A 401 17.55 3.26 13.60
C GLU A 401 18.86 2.91 12.85
N ARG A 402 19.01 1.65 12.39
CA ARG A 402 20.19 1.21 11.63
C ARG A 402 20.32 1.88 10.27
N VAL A 403 19.24 2.43 9.74
CA VAL A 403 19.17 2.97 8.38
C VAL A 403 19.26 4.48 8.42
N MET A 404 18.64 5.07 9.45
CA MET A 404 18.58 6.51 9.64
C MET A 404 19.87 7.09 10.28
N LEU A 405 20.68 6.26 10.96
CA LEU A 405 21.91 6.71 11.64
C LEU A 405 23.20 6.53 10.81
N ASP A 406 23.17 5.69 9.78
CA ASP A 406 24.29 5.46 8.83
C ASP A 406 24.13 6.33 7.58
#